data_AF-A0A847VIK1-F1
#
_entry.id   AF-A0A847VIK1-F1
#
_cell.length_a   1.000
_cell.length_b   1.000
_cell.length_c   1.000
_cell.angle_alpha   90.00
_cell.angle_beta   90.00
_cell.angle_gamma   90.00
#
_symmetry.space_group_name_H-M   'P 1'
#
loop_
_entity.id
_entity.type
_entity.pdbx_description
1 polymer ?
#
loop_
_entity_poly.entity_id
_entity_poly.type
_entity_poly.pdbx_seq_one_letter_code
_entity_poly.pdbx_strand_id
1 'polypeptide(L)'
;MRIALGVGTCVVLGLSWLAPSWAAGSAEAGKTKSAVCAGCHGADGNSPADMWPKLAGQLPEYIRKQLHDFKSGARRNDQMTPMAMPLSEQDIDDLAAYFSSQKVVPPPQDKKDQLAAGEKLFRRGKGMPDQVAACMGCHGPAGGGKNDWAATMKLPPTTLAPAIGEQYAGYIANQLKAFKSGSRANDIGSVMRHIAGRMTDAEITAVAAYTATLRR
;
A
#
# COMPACT_ATOMS: atom_id res chain seq x y z
N MET A 1 -41.11 -57.01 -37.20
CA MET A 1 -40.46 -55.75 -37.62
C MET A 1 -39.42 -55.39 -36.56
N ARG A 2 -38.17 -55.18 -36.96
CA ARG A 2 -36.96 -55.05 -36.11
C ARG A 2 -36.94 -53.71 -35.36
N ILE A 3 -36.53 -53.68 -34.10
CA ILE A 3 -35.96 -52.46 -33.49
C ILE A 3 -34.76 -52.87 -32.62
N ALA A 4 -33.56 -52.58 -33.12
CA ALA A 4 -32.32 -52.68 -32.36
C ALA A 4 -32.01 -51.30 -31.77
N LEU A 5 -31.86 -51.19 -30.44
CA LEU A 5 -31.38 -49.98 -29.78
C LEU A 5 -29.85 -49.99 -29.78
N GLY A 6 -29.25 -49.07 -30.55
CA GLY A 6 -27.82 -48.75 -30.46
C GLY A 6 -27.59 -47.65 -29.42
N VAL A 7 -26.74 -47.92 -28.43
CA VAL A 7 -26.28 -46.93 -27.46
C VAL A 7 -25.13 -46.16 -28.09
N GLY A 8 -25.39 -44.92 -28.52
CA GLY A 8 -24.38 -44.00 -29.05
C GLY A 8 -23.69 -43.26 -27.91
N THR A 9 -22.42 -43.59 -27.66
CA THR A 9 -21.56 -42.89 -26.71
C THR A 9 -21.18 -41.51 -27.27
N CYS A 10 -21.74 -40.45 -26.70
CA CYS A 10 -21.39 -39.07 -27.02
C CYS A 10 -20.11 -38.68 -26.27
N VAL A 11 -18.97 -38.67 -26.96
CA VAL A 11 -17.70 -38.17 -26.41
C VAL A 11 -17.73 -36.64 -26.44
N VAL A 12 -17.96 -36.02 -25.28
CA VAL A 12 -17.82 -34.57 -25.11
C VAL A 12 -16.34 -34.27 -24.91
N LEU A 13 -15.67 -33.78 -25.95
CA LEU A 13 -14.31 -33.23 -25.87
C LEU A 13 -14.36 -31.93 -25.03
N GLY A 14 -14.02 -32.04 -23.75
CA GLY A 14 -13.88 -30.88 -22.87
C GLY A 14 -12.69 -30.02 -23.29
N LEU A 15 -12.95 -28.82 -23.83
CA LEU A 15 -11.94 -27.77 -23.91
C LEU A 15 -11.60 -27.32 -22.49
N SER A 16 -10.45 -27.78 -21.98
CA SER A 16 -9.87 -27.26 -20.75
C SER A 16 -9.38 -25.83 -20.99
N TRP A 17 -10.09 -24.85 -20.44
CA TRP A 17 -9.62 -23.47 -20.39
C TRP A 17 -8.49 -23.42 -19.36
N LEU A 18 -7.23 -23.38 -19.84
CA LEU A 18 -6.09 -23.04 -19.00
C LEU A 18 -6.23 -21.56 -18.65
N ALA A 19 -6.86 -21.27 -17.51
CA ALA A 19 -6.74 -19.97 -16.90
C ALA A 19 -5.24 -19.73 -16.61
N PRO A 20 -4.65 -18.62 -17.06
CA PRO A 20 -3.27 -18.33 -16.74
C PRO A 20 -3.13 -18.22 -15.22
N SER A 21 -2.44 -19.18 -14.62
CA SER A 21 -2.03 -19.10 -13.22
C SER A 21 -0.91 -18.07 -13.14
N TRP A 22 -1.21 -16.87 -12.66
CA TRP A 22 -0.15 -15.94 -12.28
C TRP A 22 0.63 -16.58 -11.15
N ALA A 23 1.93 -16.78 -11.36
CA ALA A 23 2.79 -17.34 -10.33
C ALA A 23 2.93 -16.31 -9.20
N ALA A 24 2.86 -16.76 -7.94
CA ALA A 24 3.13 -15.88 -6.82
C ALA A 24 4.50 -15.19 -6.98
N GLY A 25 4.60 -13.92 -6.58
CA GLY A 25 5.81 -13.13 -6.74
C GLY A 25 7.05 -13.77 -6.08
N SER A 26 8.18 -13.71 -6.77
CA SER A 26 9.49 -14.20 -6.30
C SER A 26 10.33 -13.06 -5.75
N ALA A 27 10.66 -13.11 -4.46
CA ALA A 27 11.53 -12.10 -3.83
C ALA A 27 12.94 -12.07 -4.45
N GLU A 28 13.46 -13.20 -4.93
CA GLU A 28 14.77 -13.27 -5.58
C GLU A 28 14.75 -12.62 -6.97
N ALA A 29 13.71 -12.88 -7.77
CA ALA A 29 13.52 -12.19 -9.03
C ALA A 29 13.29 -10.68 -8.80
N GLY A 30 12.51 -10.34 -7.77
CA GLY A 30 12.24 -8.96 -7.38
C GLY A 30 13.49 -8.20 -6.95
N LYS A 31 14.44 -8.85 -6.27
CA LYS A 31 15.75 -8.28 -5.94
C LYS A 31 16.54 -7.87 -7.18
N THR A 32 16.50 -8.69 -8.23
CA THR A 32 17.18 -8.37 -9.49
C THR A 32 16.50 -7.21 -10.19
N LYS A 33 15.15 -7.21 -10.22
CA LYS A 33 14.34 -6.18 -10.88
C LYS A 33 14.35 -4.83 -10.13
N SER A 34 14.58 -4.85 -8.82
CA SER A 34 14.59 -3.64 -7.99
C SER A 34 15.81 -2.74 -8.19
N ALA A 35 16.81 -3.17 -8.99
CA ALA A 35 18.02 -2.40 -9.26
C ALA A 35 17.74 -0.95 -9.72
N VAL A 36 16.73 -0.76 -10.57
CA VAL A 36 16.32 0.59 -11.04
C VAL A 36 15.59 1.41 -9.98
N CYS A 37 14.99 0.75 -8.99
CA CYS A 37 14.28 1.38 -7.87
C CYS A 37 15.24 1.89 -6.80
N ALA A 38 16.41 1.21 -6.66
CA ALA A 38 17.37 1.43 -5.59
C ALA A 38 17.93 2.87 -5.55
N GLY A 39 18.01 3.54 -6.70
CA GLY A 39 18.51 4.92 -6.79
C GLY A 39 17.70 5.93 -5.97
N CYS A 40 16.41 5.68 -5.76
CA CYS A 40 15.54 6.54 -4.94
C CYS A 40 15.09 5.85 -3.65
N HIS A 41 14.77 4.56 -3.70
CA HIS A 41 14.17 3.85 -2.58
C HIS A 41 15.18 3.09 -1.71
N GLY A 42 16.47 3.07 -2.08
CA GLY A 42 17.48 2.24 -1.44
C GLY A 42 17.42 0.79 -1.95
N ALA A 43 18.56 0.10 -1.92
CA ALA A 43 18.67 -1.28 -2.42
C ALA A 43 17.73 -2.23 -1.69
N ASP A 44 17.58 -2.06 -0.38
CA ASP A 44 16.69 -2.83 0.50
C ASP A 44 15.33 -2.14 0.73
N GLY A 45 15.02 -1.07 -0.02
CA GLY A 45 13.80 -0.30 0.18
C GLY A 45 13.83 0.64 1.39
N ASN A 46 14.97 0.81 2.07
CA ASN A 46 15.18 1.87 3.05
C ASN A 46 15.81 3.08 2.36
N SER A 47 14.96 4.02 1.93
CA SER A 47 15.42 5.18 1.17
C SER A 47 16.44 6.02 1.95
N PRO A 48 17.53 6.49 1.30
CA PRO A 48 18.52 7.35 1.95
C PRO A 48 18.05 8.79 2.14
N ALA A 49 16.94 9.21 1.52
CA ALA A 49 16.40 10.56 1.61
C ALA A 49 14.92 10.54 2.00
N ASP A 50 14.48 11.54 2.75
CA ASP A 50 13.11 11.62 3.29
C ASP A 50 12.03 11.98 2.25
N MET A 51 12.45 12.47 1.09
CA MET A 51 11.58 12.78 -0.04
C MET A 51 11.03 11.53 -0.74
N TRP A 52 11.74 10.40 -0.64
CA TRP A 52 11.30 9.13 -1.20
C TRP A 52 10.82 8.19 -0.09
N PRO A 53 9.69 7.49 -0.27
CA PRO A 53 9.20 6.58 0.75
C PRO A 53 10.11 5.38 0.90
N LYS A 54 10.17 4.87 2.13
CA LYS A 54 10.61 3.51 2.39
C LYS A 54 9.59 2.51 1.87
N LEU A 55 10.07 1.51 1.15
CA LEU A 55 9.30 0.37 0.66
C LEU A 55 9.51 -0.87 1.55
N ALA A 56 10.61 -0.90 2.31
CA ALA A 56 10.98 -2.02 3.17
C ALA A 56 9.85 -2.39 4.14
N GLY A 57 9.49 -3.68 4.16
CA GLY A 57 8.48 -4.23 5.05
C GLY A 57 7.06 -3.72 4.80
N GLN A 58 6.80 -3.05 3.68
CA GLN A 58 5.44 -2.64 3.33
C GLN A 58 4.59 -3.85 2.94
N LEU A 59 3.27 -3.75 3.08
CA LEU A 59 2.36 -4.81 2.67
C LEU A 59 2.49 -5.08 1.15
N PRO A 60 2.69 -6.33 0.72
CA PRO A 60 2.89 -6.64 -0.69
C PRO A 60 1.67 -6.23 -1.54
N GLU A 61 0.46 -6.40 -1.02
CA GLU A 61 -0.79 -5.94 -1.67
C GLU A 61 -0.78 -4.43 -1.89
N TYR A 62 -0.22 -3.66 -0.94
CA TYR A 62 -0.17 -2.22 -1.06
C TYR A 62 0.86 -1.79 -2.10
N ILE A 63 2.02 -2.46 -2.15
CA ILE A 63 3.02 -2.22 -3.20
C ILE A 63 2.42 -2.50 -4.57
N ARG A 64 1.79 -3.66 -4.76
CA ARG A 64 1.11 -4.02 -6.02
C ARG A 64 0.09 -2.96 -6.42
N LYS A 65 -0.82 -2.62 -5.49
CA LYS A 65 -1.83 -1.58 -5.71
C LYS A 65 -1.18 -0.26 -6.16
N GLN A 66 -0.14 0.20 -5.47
CA GLN A 66 0.48 1.48 -5.84
C GLN A 66 1.19 1.44 -7.19
N LEU A 67 1.85 0.33 -7.53
CA LEU A 67 2.47 0.16 -8.85
C LEU A 67 1.41 0.16 -9.96
N HIS A 68 0.29 -0.55 -9.78
CA HIS A 68 -0.83 -0.49 -10.73
C HIS A 68 -1.46 0.90 -10.81
N ASP A 69 -1.62 1.59 -9.68
CA ASP A 69 -2.17 2.95 -9.65
C ASP A 69 -1.27 3.93 -10.40
N PHE A 70 0.06 3.80 -10.28
CA PHE A 70 1.01 4.60 -11.05
C PHE A 70 1.00 4.25 -12.53
N LYS A 71 0.98 2.95 -12.86
CA LYS A 71 0.94 2.44 -14.25
C LYS A 71 -0.32 2.88 -15.00
N SER A 72 -1.47 2.87 -14.33
CA SER A 72 -2.76 3.28 -14.91
C SER A 72 -3.00 4.80 -14.88
N GLY A 73 -2.18 5.55 -14.13
CA GLY A 73 -2.36 6.98 -13.91
C GLY A 73 -3.44 7.34 -12.88
N ALA A 74 -4.02 6.37 -12.17
CA ALA A 74 -4.92 6.59 -11.03
C ALA A 74 -4.21 7.30 -9.87
N ARG A 75 -2.90 7.08 -9.72
CA ARG A 75 -1.99 7.89 -8.90
C ARG A 75 -0.94 8.47 -9.83
N ARG A 76 -0.80 9.79 -9.86
CA ARG A 76 0.19 10.47 -10.70
C ARG A 76 1.38 10.96 -9.89
N ASN A 77 2.57 10.76 -10.42
CA ASN A 77 3.80 11.36 -9.93
C ASN A 77 4.83 11.37 -11.06
N ASP A 78 5.45 12.51 -11.31
CA ASP A 78 6.33 12.71 -12.48
C ASP A 78 7.56 11.79 -12.49
N GLN A 79 7.98 11.28 -11.32
CA GLN A 79 9.08 10.34 -11.21
C GLN A 79 8.60 8.89 -11.26
N MET A 80 7.59 8.53 -10.46
CA MET A 80 7.16 7.13 -10.32
C MET A 80 6.28 6.62 -11.44
N THR A 81 5.49 7.48 -12.10
CA THR A 81 4.63 7.04 -13.22
C THR A 81 5.45 6.44 -14.36
N PRO A 82 6.51 7.09 -14.88
CA PRO A 82 7.39 6.48 -15.90
C PRO A 82 8.03 5.17 -15.46
N MET A 83 8.38 5.04 -14.17
CA MET A 83 8.99 3.81 -13.63
C MET A 83 8.01 2.62 -13.60
N ALA A 84 6.72 2.89 -13.38
CA ALA A 84 5.70 1.84 -13.30
C ALA A 84 5.16 1.40 -14.67
N MET A 85 5.19 2.28 -15.68
CA MET A 85 4.66 1.99 -17.02
C MET A 85 5.20 0.69 -17.66
N PRO A 86 6.53 0.43 -17.69
CA PRO A 86 7.06 -0.74 -18.38
C PRO A 86 6.93 -2.05 -17.61
N LEU A 87 6.54 -2.02 -16.33
CA LEU A 87 6.49 -3.22 -15.49
C LEU A 87 5.41 -4.20 -15.98
N SER A 88 5.76 -5.47 -16.15
CA SER A 88 4.78 -6.53 -16.32
C SER A 88 4.06 -6.85 -15.00
N GLU A 89 2.95 -7.58 -15.06
CA GLU A 89 2.25 -8.06 -13.85
C GLU A 89 3.19 -8.88 -12.95
N GLN A 90 4.01 -9.76 -13.54
CA GLN A 90 5.00 -10.54 -12.80
C GLN A 90 6.08 -9.66 -12.17
N ASP A 91 6.51 -8.57 -12.83
CA ASP A 91 7.47 -7.64 -12.23
C ASP A 91 6.88 -6.95 -11.00
N ILE A 92 5.61 -6.56 -11.07
CA ILE A 92 4.89 -5.95 -9.95
C ILE A 92 4.80 -6.93 -8.77
N ASP A 93 4.46 -8.18 -9.03
CA ASP A 93 4.39 -9.24 -8.01
C ASP A 93 5.76 -9.52 -7.37
N ASP A 94 6.80 -9.64 -8.20
CA ASP A 94 8.16 -9.90 -7.73
C ASP A 94 8.72 -8.73 -6.90
N LEU A 95 8.54 -7.49 -7.36
CA LEU A 95 8.95 -6.29 -6.63
C LEU A 95 8.21 -6.16 -5.29
N ALA A 96 6.90 -6.44 -5.28
CA ALA A 96 6.12 -6.46 -4.06
C ALA A 96 6.63 -7.53 -3.08
N ALA A 97 6.90 -8.75 -3.55
CA ALA A 97 7.48 -9.82 -2.74
C ALA A 97 8.85 -9.41 -2.17
N TYR A 98 9.72 -8.84 -3.00
CA TYR A 98 11.06 -8.40 -2.57
C TYR A 98 11.00 -7.34 -1.48
N PHE A 99 10.38 -6.18 -1.73
CA PHE A 99 10.39 -5.07 -0.77
C PHE A 99 9.59 -5.38 0.51
N SER A 100 8.51 -6.14 0.41
CA SER A 100 7.74 -6.57 1.58
C SER A 100 8.53 -7.49 2.52
N SER A 101 9.48 -8.26 1.99
CA SER A 101 10.36 -9.13 2.78
C SER A 101 11.53 -8.40 3.45
N GLN A 102 11.78 -7.14 3.10
CA GLN A 102 12.89 -6.37 3.67
C GLN A 102 12.54 -5.88 5.08
N LYS A 103 13.57 -5.76 5.93
CA LYS A 103 13.42 -5.17 7.26
C LYS A 103 13.45 -3.64 7.16
N VAL A 104 12.41 -2.99 7.67
CA VAL A 104 12.41 -1.52 7.76
C VAL A 104 13.42 -1.05 8.82
N VAL A 105 14.12 0.03 8.51
CA VAL A 105 15.01 0.71 9.45
C VAL A 105 14.30 1.96 9.96
N PRO A 106 14.29 2.27 11.28
CA PRO A 106 13.71 3.51 11.80
C PRO A 106 14.32 4.76 11.16
N PRO A 107 13.53 5.80 10.82
CA PRO A 107 14.07 7.08 10.34
C PRO A 107 14.62 7.90 11.53
N PRO A 108 15.40 8.97 11.25
CA PRO A 108 15.70 9.99 12.25
C PRO A 108 14.42 10.61 12.85
N GLN A 109 14.51 11.06 14.11
CA GLN A 109 13.40 11.64 14.86
C GLN A 109 13.75 13.09 15.25
N ASP A 110 13.30 14.05 14.45
CA ASP A 110 13.68 15.46 14.51
C ASP A 110 12.66 16.38 15.20
N LYS A 111 11.39 15.95 15.34
CA LYS A 111 10.28 16.77 15.88
C LYS A 111 9.72 16.27 17.21
N LYS A 112 10.55 16.33 18.26
CA LYS A 112 10.20 15.80 19.60
C LYS A 112 9.06 16.54 20.30
N ASP A 113 8.95 17.85 20.07
CA ASP A 113 7.92 18.73 20.63
C ASP A 113 6.50 18.41 20.14
N GLN A 114 6.37 17.81 18.95
CA GLN A 114 5.09 17.51 18.32
C GLN A 114 4.54 16.11 18.64
N LEU A 115 5.34 15.26 19.30
CA LEU A 115 5.02 13.84 19.49
C LEU A 115 3.76 13.62 20.32
N ALA A 116 3.54 14.40 21.38
CA ALA A 116 2.37 14.25 22.24
C ALA A 116 1.05 14.54 21.49
N ALA A 117 1.05 15.59 20.65
CA ALA A 117 -0.10 15.93 19.81
C ALA A 117 -0.34 14.86 18.74
N GLY A 118 0.74 14.39 18.10
CA GLY A 118 0.69 13.32 17.10
C GLY A 118 0.19 12.00 17.67
N GLU A 119 0.65 11.62 18.86
CA GLU A 119 0.22 10.41 19.57
C GLU A 119 -1.28 10.46 19.87
N LYS A 120 -1.76 11.57 20.42
CA LYS A 120 -3.17 11.77 20.72
C LYS A 120 -4.02 11.56 19.47
N LEU A 121 -3.65 12.18 18.35
CA LEU A 121 -4.38 12.06 17.10
C LEU A 121 -4.30 10.64 16.52
N PHE A 122 -3.13 10.01 16.54
CA PHE A 122 -2.95 8.64 16.04
C PHE A 122 -3.76 7.61 16.82
N ARG A 123 -3.73 7.71 18.16
CA ARG A 123 -4.33 6.72 19.05
C ARG A 123 -5.83 6.95 19.29
N ARG A 124 -6.26 8.21 19.31
CA ARG A 124 -7.62 8.58 19.75
C ARG A 124 -8.43 9.33 18.69
N GLY A 125 -7.79 9.88 17.66
CA GLY A 125 -8.46 10.77 16.73
C GLY A 125 -8.80 12.13 17.36
N LYS A 126 -9.74 12.85 16.77
CA LYS A 126 -10.34 14.07 17.34
C LYS A 126 -11.86 14.09 17.14
N GLY A 127 -12.57 14.78 18.04
CA GLY A 127 -14.03 14.86 18.07
C GLY A 127 -14.61 15.93 17.13
N MET A 128 -15.90 16.18 17.28
CA MET A 128 -16.63 17.21 16.52
C MET A 128 -16.09 18.63 16.83
N PRO A 129 -16.20 19.57 15.88
CA PRO A 129 -16.85 19.45 14.55
C PRO A 129 -15.99 18.72 13.50
N ASP A 130 -14.68 18.70 13.67
CA ASP A 130 -13.73 18.18 12.68
C ASP A 130 -13.37 16.71 12.93
N GLN A 131 -14.35 15.83 13.05
CA GLN A 131 -14.11 14.46 13.51
C GLN A 131 -13.06 13.73 12.64
N VAL A 132 -11.97 13.30 13.26
CA VAL A 132 -10.93 12.44 12.65
C VAL A 132 -10.89 11.13 13.43
N ALA A 133 -11.07 10.01 12.75
CA ALA A 133 -10.96 8.70 13.37
C ALA A 133 -9.51 8.41 13.82
N ALA A 134 -9.34 7.59 14.86
CA ALA A 134 -8.03 7.15 15.30
C ALA A 134 -7.32 6.35 14.19
N CYS A 135 -6.12 6.79 13.81
CA CYS A 135 -5.33 6.15 12.75
C CYS A 135 -5.05 4.68 13.04
N MET A 136 -4.80 4.34 14.31
CA MET A 136 -4.48 2.97 14.73
C MET A 136 -5.59 1.96 14.47
N GLY A 137 -6.85 2.40 14.33
CA GLY A 137 -7.97 1.50 14.03
C GLY A 137 -7.81 0.82 12.67
N CYS A 138 -7.26 1.55 11.69
CA CYS A 138 -6.99 1.04 10.35
C CYS A 138 -5.53 0.64 10.18
N HIS A 139 -4.57 1.44 10.64
CA HIS A 139 -3.14 1.21 10.43
C HIS A 139 -2.46 0.35 11.50
N GLY A 140 -3.20 -0.10 12.51
CA GLY A 140 -2.68 -0.89 13.62
C GLY A 140 -2.01 -0.05 14.72
N PRO A 141 -1.86 -0.58 15.95
CA PRO A 141 -1.31 0.14 17.10
C PRO A 141 0.15 0.57 16.90
N ALA A 142 0.90 -0.20 16.11
CA ALA A 142 2.29 0.06 15.74
C ALA A 142 2.44 0.67 14.33
N GLY A 143 1.33 0.99 13.65
CA GLY A 143 1.39 1.48 12.27
C GLY A 143 1.84 0.43 11.25
N GLY A 144 1.74 -0.86 11.56
CA GLY A 144 2.12 -1.96 10.66
C GLY A 144 1.18 -2.20 9.48
N GLY A 145 0.04 -1.51 9.44
CA GLY A 145 -1.04 -1.79 8.49
C GLY A 145 -1.85 -3.03 8.90
N LYS A 146 -2.71 -3.49 8.00
CA LYS A 146 -3.49 -4.74 8.17
C LYS A 146 -3.10 -5.72 7.06
N ASN A 147 -2.14 -6.60 7.36
CA ASN A 147 -1.69 -7.68 6.47
C ASN A 147 -2.77 -8.76 6.24
N ASP A 148 -3.71 -8.90 7.17
CA ASP A 148 -4.84 -9.84 7.08
C ASP A 148 -6.06 -9.27 6.37
N TRP A 149 -5.96 -8.12 5.68
CA TRP A 149 -7.13 -7.38 5.18
C TRP A 149 -8.08 -8.25 4.33
N ALA A 150 -7.52 -9.17 3.52
CA ALA A 150 -8.27 -10.07 2.66
C ALA A 150 -9.06 -11.12 3.47
N ALA A 151 -8.59 -11.47 4.66
CA ALA A 151 -9.24 -12.40 5.57
C ALA A 151 -10.23 -11.70 6.51
N THR A 152 -9.91 -10.49 6.99
CA THR A 152 -10.69 -9.77 8.01
C THR A 152 -11.83 -8.94 7.46
N MET A 153 -11.82 -8.59 6.17
CA MET A 153 -12.86 -7.74 5.58
C MET A 153 -13.46 -8.39 4.32
N LYS A 154 -14.25 -9.45 4.49
CA LYS A 154 -15.02 -10.08 3.38
C LYS A 154 -16.23 -9.24 2.93
N LEU A 155 -16.55 -8.16 3.65
CA LEU A 155 -17.70 -7.29 3.37
C LEU A 155 -17.24 -5.85 3.05
N PRO A 156 -17.75 -5.23 1.97
CA PRO A 156 -17.41 -3.86 1.59
C PRO A 156 -18.00 -2.79 2.52
N PRO A 157 -17.40 -1.57 2.59
CA PRO A 157 -16.21 -1.14 1.85
C PRO A 157 -14.90 -1.60 2.53
N THR A 158 -14.12 -2.39 1.81
CA THR A 158 -12.83 -2.88 2.29
C THR A 158 -11.75 -1.84 1.98
N THR A 159 -10.96 -1.47 2.98
CA THR A 159 -9.88 -0.47 2.80
C THR A 159 -8.55 -1.07 3.22
N LEU A 160 -7.67 -1.30 2.25
CA LEU A 160 -6.29 -1.69 2.50
C LEU A 160 -5.54 -0.53 3.18
N ALA A 161 -5.25 -0.69 4.47
CA ALA A 161 -4.48 0.27 5.24
C ALA A 161 -2.98 -0.10 5.20
N PRO A 162 -2.12 0.73 4.59
CA PRO A 162 -0.69 0.45 4.50
C PRO A 162 0.01 0.52 5.86
N ALA A 163 1.21 -0.06 5.92
CA ALA A 163 2.17 0.26 6.94
C ALA A 163 2.60 1.73 6.83
N ILE A 164 2.49 2.46 7.93
CA ILE A 164 2.87 3.88 8.07
C ILE A 164 3.90 4.11 9.18
N GLY A 165 4.08 3.13 10.08
CA GLY A 165 5.14 3.13 11.08
C GLY A 165 6.52 3.09 10.44
N GLU A 166 7.49 3.78 11.05
CA GLU A 166 8.90 3.86 10.59
C GLU A 166 9.09 4.47 9.18
N GLN A 167 8.03 5.05 8.62
CA GLN A 167 8.11 5.87 7.42
C GLN A 167 8.65 7.26 7.76
N TYR A 168 9.27 7.92 6.78
CA TYR A 168 9.67 9.32 6.93
C TYR A 168 8.47 10.23 7.21
N ALA A 169 8.60 11.07 8.23
CA ALA A 169 7.57 12.05 8.61
C ALA A 169 7.28 13.01 7.45
N GLY A 170 8.31 13.47 6.73
CA GLY A 170 8.15 14.31 5.54
C GLY A 170 7.27 13.65 4.47
N TYR A 171 7.55 12.39 4.13
CA TYR A 171 6.72 11.64 3.19
C TYR A 171 5.27 11.48 3.67
N ILE A 172 5.03 11.08 4.93
CA ILE A 172 3.67 10.91 5.47
C ILE A 172 2.90 12.24 5.44
N ALA A 173 3.53 13.34 5.87
CA ALA A 173 2.93 14.67 5.83
C ALA A 173 2.56 15.07 4.39
N ASN A 174 3.44 14.81 3.42
CA ASN A 174 3.17 15.09 2.01
C ASN A 174 2.01 14.25 1.46
N GLN A 175 1.90 12.97 1.84
CA GLN A 175 0.77 12.14 1.40
C GLN A 175 -0.55 12.62 2.02
N LEU A 176 -0.58 12.97 3.30
CA LEU A 176 -1.76 13.52 3.96
C LEU A 176 -2.18 14.85 3.31
N LYS A 177 -1.23 15.74 3.01
CA LYS A 177 -1.51 16.98 2.27
C LYS A 177 -2.05 16.71 0.86
N ALA A 178 -1.53 15.72 0.16
CA ALA A 178 -2.01 15.33 -1.16
C ALA A 178 -3.44 14.76 -1.14
N PHE A 179 -3.79 13.99 -0.11
CA PHE A 179 -5.18 13.56 0.12
C PHE A 179 -6.07 14.75 0.49
N LYS A 180 -5.61 15.64 1.39
CA LYS A 180 -6.33 16.84 1.80
C LYS A 180 -6.66 17.77 0.62
N SER A 181 -5.74 17.94 -0.33
CA SER A 181 -5.95 18.77 -1.52
C SER A 181 -6.70 18.05 -2.65
N GLY A 182 -6.83 16.72 -2.57
CA GLY A 182 -7.36 15.89 -3.63
C GLY A 182 -6.37 15.61 -4.78
N SER A 183 -5.13 16.10 -4.72
CA SER A 183 -4.10 15.78 -5.72
C SER A 183 -3.71 14.29 -5.72
N ARG A 184 -3.97 13.60 -4.60
CA ARG A 184 -4.00 12.14 -4.50
C ARG A 184 -5.42 11.67 -4.22
N ALA A 185 -6.00 10.90 -5.14
CA ALA A 185 -7.40 10.44 -5.07
C ALA A 185 -7.56 8.93 -5.37
N ASN A 186 -6.49 8.15 -5.19
CA ASN A 186 -6.48 6.70 -5.43
C ASN A 186 -6.96 5.85 -4.23
N ASP A 187 -7.70 6.47 -3.31
CA ASP A 187 -8.23 5.85 -2.10
C ASP A 187 -9.67 5.34 -2.28
N ILE A 188 -9.89 4.08 -1.87
CA ILE A 188 -11.21 3.43 -1.94
C ILE A 188 -12.17 4.17 -0.99
N GLY A 189 -13.36 4.51 -1.47
CA GLY A 189 -14.38 5.20 -0.67
C GLY A 189 -14.00 6.60 -0.20
N SER A 190 -12.95 7.21 -0.76
CA SER A 190 -12.42 8.53 -0.35
C SER A 190 -12.01 8.59 1.14
N VAL A 191 -11.68 7.44 1.75
CA VAL A 191 -11.41 7.34 3.19
C VAL A 191 -10.30 8.30 3.62
N MET A 192 -9.17 8.29 2.91
CA MET A 192 -8.03 9.13 3.30
C MET A 192 -8.26 10.60 2.95
N ARG A 193 -8.97 10.91 1.87
CA ARG A 193 -9.38 12.29 1.54
C ARG A 193 -10.33 12.85 2.60
N HIS A 194 -11.30 12.08 3.08
CA HIS A 194 -12.20 12.48 4.16
C HIS A 194 -11.46 12.70 5.49
N ILE A 195 -10.54 11.79 5.84
CA ILE A 195 -9.73 11.92 7.06
C ILE A 195 -8.83 13.16 6.98
N ALA A 196 -8.02 13.27 5.93
CA ALA A 196 -7.03 14.33 5.79
C ALA A 196 -7.68 15.71 5.57
N GLY A 197 -8.85 15.76 4.92
CA GLY A 197 -9.62 16.98 4.69
C GLY A 197 -10.07 17.68 5.98
N ARG A 198 -10.14 16.95 7.11
CA ARG A 198 -10.53 17.49 8.42
C ARG A 198 -9.33 17.80 9.32
N MET A 199 -8.11 17.61 8.83
CA MET A 199 -6.89 17.86 9.59
C MET A 199 -6.31 19.24 9.29
N THR A 200 -5.83 19.92 10.33
CA THR A 200 -4.98 21.10 10.17
C THR A 200 -3.57 20.69 9.73
N ASP A 201 -2.80 21.63 9.20
CA ASP A 201 -1.42 21.36 8.78
C ASP A 201 -0.51 21.04 9.97
N ALA A 202 -0.79 21.62 11.13
CA ALA A 202 -0.11 21.30 12.39
C ALA A 202 -0.41 19.84 12.82
N GLU A 203 -1.67 19.41 12.72
CA GLU A 203 -2.07 18.02 13.02
C GLU A 203 -1.44 17.02 12.06
N ILE A 204 -1.39 17.33 10.76
CA ILE A 204 -0.69 16.51 9.76
C ILE A 204 0.78 16.36 10.12
N THR A 205 1.44 17.48 10.46
CA THR A 205 2.86 17.47 10.81
C THR A 205 3.10 16.66 12.09
N ALA A 206 2.26 16.83 13.10
CA ALA A 206 2.39 16.14 14.38
C ALA A 206 2.17 14.63 14.24
N VAL A 207 1.10 14.18 13.55
CA VAL A 207 0.85 12.75 13.39
C VAL A 207 1.91 12.08 12.53
N ALA A 208 2.43 12.78 11.50
CA ALA A 208 3.51 12.27 10.67
C ALA A 208 4.81 12.07 11.49
N ALA A 209 5.16 13.06 12.33
CA ALA A 209 6.28 12.95 13.27
C ALA A 209 6.09 11.75 14.23
N TYR A 210 4.88 11.58 14.78
CA TYR A 210 4.60 10.45 15.67
C TYR A 210 4.69 9.09 14.95
N THR A 211 4.16 8.96 13.73
CA THR A 211 4.22 7.68 12.99
C THR A 211 5.66 7.23 12.70
N ALA A 212 6.59 8.17 12.54
CA ALA A 212 8.00 7.88 12.36
C ALA A 212 8.63 7.20 13.61
N THR A 213 8.06 7.43 14.80
CA THR A 213 8.53 6.85 16.07
C THR A 213 8.02 5.44 16.33
N LEU A 214 6.96 5.00 15.64
CA LEU A 214 6.39 3.67 15.80
C LEU A 214 7.41 2.59 15.37
N ARG A 215 7.24 1.35 15.82
CA ARG A 215 8.12 0.21 15.53
C ARG A 215 7.28 -0.97 15.10
N ARG A 216 7.52 -1.52 13.92
CA ARG A 216 6.67 -2.55 13.30
C ARG A 216 7.45 -3.75 12.77
#